data_AF-A0A520VU66-F1
#
_entry.id   AF-A0A520VU66-F1
#
_cell.length_a   1.000
_cell.length_b   1.000
_cell.length_c   1.000
_cell.angle_alpha   90.00
_cell.angle_beta   90.00
_cell.angle_gamma   90.00
#
_symmetry.space_group_name_H-M   'P 1'
#
loop_
_entity.id
_entity.type
_entity.pdbx_description
1 polymer ?
#
loop_
_entity_poly.entity_id
_entity_poly.type
_entity_poly.pdbx_seq_one_letter_code
_entity_poly.pdbx_strand_id
1 'polypeptide(L)' 'MINLILSDRNGVDNEVKDPQRLSNHIFKVNGEDAFIHEEEGHYFLVNDVFREKIRNFLSQN' A
#
# COMPACT_ATOMS: atom_id res chain seq x y z
N MET A 1 5.26 -18.40 -0.85
CA MET A 1 4.84 -17.11 -0.26
C MET A 1 4.84 -16.09 -1.38
N ILE A 2 3.70 -15.42 -1.59
CA ILE A 2 3.57 -14.37 -2.61
C ILE A 2 3.91 -13.07 -1.91
N ASN A 3 4.80 -12.26 -2.51
CA ASN A 3 5.19 -10.97 -1.95
C ASN A 3 4.29 -9.87 -2.55
N LEU A 4 3.86 -8.91 -1.73
CA LEU A 4 3.15 -7.73 -2.21
C LEU A 4 4.18 -6.72 -2.74
N ILE A 5 4.12 -6.43 -4.03
CA ILE A 5 4.97 -5.41 -4.67
C ILE A 5 4.12 -4.19 -5.01
N LEU A 6 4.55 -3.00 -4.55
CA LEU A 6 3.88 -1.72 -4.81
C LEU A 6 4.89 -0.71 -5.35
N SER A 7 4.49 0.02 -6.40
CA SER A 7 5.28 1.11 -6.96
C SER A 7 5.09 2.38 -6.12
N ASP A 8 6.20 3.02 -5.76
CA ASP A 8 6.19 4.32 -5.10
C ASP A 8 5.82 5.45 -6.08
N ARG A 9 5.74 6.68 -5.57
CA ARG A 9 5.41 7.87 -6.37
C ARG A 9 6.43 8.20 -7.46
N ASN A 10 7.63 7.64 -7.39
CA ASN A 10 8.70 7.81 -8.39
C ASN A 10 8.70 6.65 -9.41
N GLY A 11 7.79 5.69 -9.28
CA GLY A 11 7.72 4.50 -10.13
C GLY A 11 8.69 3.40 -9.75
N VAL A 12 9.27 3.43 -8.54
CA VAL A 12 10.15 2.38 -8.04
C VAL A 12 9.31 1.30 -7.35
N ASP A 13 9.48 0.05 -7.77
CA ASP A 13 8.79 -1.09 -7.18
C ASP A 13 9.45 -1.51 -5.86
N ASN A 14 8.63 -1.64 -4.82
CA ASN A 14 9.09 -1.99 -3.47
C ASN A 14 8.30 -3.18 -2.93
N GLU A 15 9.02 -4.07 -2.25
CA GLU A 15 8.43 -5.19 -1.52
C GLU A 15 7.87 -4.71 -0.18
N VAL A 16 6.58 -4.97 0.05
CA VAL A 16 5.94 -4.72 1.34
C VAL A 16 6.17 -5.92 2.24
N LYS A 17 7.03 -5.75 3.25
CA LYS A 17 7.40 -6.81 4.20
C LYS A 17 6.26 -7.26 5.10
N ASP A 18 5.36 -6.34 5.46
CA ASP A 18 4.19 -6.62 6.29
C ASP A 18 2.93 -5.99 5.69
N PRO A 19 2.27 -6.69 4.74
CA PRO A 19 1.06 -6.20 4.08
C PRO A 19 -0.10 -5.94 5.04
N GLN A 20 -0.19 -6.69 6.13
CA GLN A 20 -1.26 -6.54 7.12
C GLN A 20 -1.09 -5.26 7.94
N ARG A 21 0.14 -4.98 8.39
CA ARG A 21 0.47 -3.71 9.07
C ARG A 21 0.25 -2.51 8.16
N LEU A 22 0.72 -2.57 6.92
CA LEU A 22 0.50 -1.50 5.95
C LEU A 22 -1.00 -1.25 5.75
N SER A 23 -1.78 -2.30 5.51
CA SER A 23 -3.24 -2.20 5.37
C SER A 23 -3.89 -1.52 6.58
N ASN A 24 -3.54 -1.93 7.79
CA ASN A 24 -4.06 -1.32 9.01
C ASN A 24 -3.70 0.17 9.10
N HIS A 25 -2.50 0.58 8.68
CA HIS A 25 -2.12 2.00 8.65
C HIS A 25 -2.94 2.79 7.63
N ILE A 26 -3.03 2.27 6.40
CA ILE A 26 -3.72 2.93 5.29
C ILE A 26 -5.21 3.08 5.55
N PHE A 27 -5.89 2.04 6.04
CA PHE A 27 -7.34 2.05 6.25
C PHE A 27 -7.78 2.61 7.61
N LYS A 28 -6.85 2.87 8.53
CA LYS A 28 -7.15 3.61 9.77
C LYS A 28 -7.34 5.11 9.51
N VAL A 29 -6.74 5.62 8.45
CA VAL A 29 -7.00 6.98 7.98
C VAL A 29 -8.33 6.95 7.22
N ASN A 30 -9.40 7.45 7.86
CA ASN A 30 -10.70 7.66 7.21
C ASN A 30 -10.57 8.82 6.21
N GLY A 31 -10.07 8.53 5.02
CA GLY A 31 -9.95 9.49 3.93
C GLY A 31 -10.19 8.80 2.59
N GLU A 32 -11.21 9.26 1.86
CA GLU A 32 -11.43 8.90 0.45
C GLU A 32 -10.38 9.58 -0.44
N ASP A 33 -9.91 10.76 -0.03
CA ASP A 33 -8.91 11.53 -0.75
C ASP A 33 -7.55 10.83 -0.86
N ALA A 34 -6.84 11.13 -1.94
CA ALA A 34 -5.48 10.63 -2.14
C ALA A 34 -4.49 11.36 -1.22
N PHE A 35 -3.54 10.62 -0.64
CA PHE A 35 -2.50 11.19 0.21
C PHE A 35 -1.15 10.50 -0.01
N ILE A 36 -0.08 11.13 0.45
CA ILE A 36 1.26 10.54 0.44
C ILE A 36 1.49 9.81 1.76
N HIS A 37 1.82 8.52 1.68
CA HIS A 37 2.20 7.69 2.82
C HIS A 37 3.68 7.32 2.71
N GLU A 38 4.41 7.40 3.82
CA GLU A 38 5.80 6.95 3.89
C GLU A 38 5.84 5.59 4.60
N GLU A 39 6.51 4.62 3.97
CA GLU A 39 6.79 3.31 4.57
C GLU A 39 8.22 2.89 4.19
N GLU A 40 9.06 2.68 5.20
CA GLU A 40 10.46 2.23 5.06
C GLU A 40 11.34 3.09 4.13
N GLY A 41 11.09 4.40 4.06
CA GLY A 41 11.80 5.35 3.21
C GLY A 41 11.20 5.49 1.80
N HIS A 42 10.10 4.80 1.51
CA HIS A 42 9.39 4.87 0.25
C HIS A 42 8.09 5.67 0.38
N TYR A 43 7.82 6.53 -0.60
CA TYR A 43 6.67 7.43 -0.58
C TYR A 43 5.61 6.95 -1.57
N PHE A 44 4.50 6.43 -1.07
CA PHE A 44 3.41 5.92 -1.88
C PHE A 44 2.33 6.98 -2.06
N LEU A 45 1.83 7.11 -3.30
CA LEU A 45 0.57 7.81 -3.55
C LEU A 45 -0.58 6.85 -3.25
N VAL A 46 -1.22 7.04 -2.11
CA VAL A 46 -2.36 6.24 -1.68
C VAL A 46 -3.60 6.80 -2.36
N ASN A 47 -4.05 6.14 -3.42
CA ASN A 47 -5.31 6.39 -4.10
C ASN A 47 -6.15 5.10 -4.14
N ASP A 48 -7.30 5.12 -4.80
CA ASP A 48 -8.19 3.96 -4.84
C ASP A 48 -7.55 2.73 -5.51
N VAL A 49 -6.76 2.94 -6.57
CA VAL A 49 -6.00 1.87 -7.22
C VAL A 49 -5.01 1.23 -6.24
N PHE A 50 -4.32 2.02 -5.42
CA PHE A 50 -3.42 1.52 -4.38
C PHE A 50 -4.17 0.72 -3.31
N ARG A 51 -5.30 1.25 -2.83
CA ARG A 51 -6.16 0.59 -1.84
C ARG A 51 -6.69 -0.75 -2.37
N GLU A 52 -7.09 -0.82 -3.63
CA GLU A 52 -7.56 -2.04 -4.28
C GLU A 52 -6.46 -3.10 -4.39
N LYS A 53 -5.22 -2.71 -4.74
CA LYS A 53 -4.08 -3.65 -4.77
C LYS A 53 -3.87 -4.32 -3.41
N ILE A 54 -3.91 -3.56 -2.32
CA ILE A 54 -3.77 -4.10 -0.96
C ILE A 54 -4.93 -5.04 -0.63
N ARG A 55 -6.18 -4.63 -0.90
CA ARG A 55 -7.37 -5.47 -0.63
C ARG A 55 -7.33 -6.78 -1.41
N ASN A 56 -6.98 -6.73 -2.69
CA ASN A 56 -6.90 -7.91 -3.54
C ASN A 56 -5.80 -8.87 -3.07
N PHE A 57 -4.66 -8.34 -2.62
CA PHE A 57 -3.59 -9.17 -2.07
C PHE A 57 -4.05 -9.91 -0.80
N LEU A 58 -4.71 -9.20 0.12
CA LEU A 58 -5.19 -9.74 1.40
C LEU A 58 -6.45 -10.61 1.29
N SER A 59 -7.21 -10.54 0.20
CA SER A 59 -8.37 -11.42 -0.01
C SER A 59 -7.98 -12.77 -0.62
N GLN A 60 -6.79 -12.84 -1.23
CA GLN A 60 -6.26 -14.02 -1.91
C GLN A 60 -5.27 -14.83 -1.06
N ASN A 61 -4.87 -14.32 0.10
CA ASN A 61 -3.86 -14.90 0.99
C ASN A 61 -4.28 -14.74 2.45
#